data_AF-A0A0A2AI16-F1
#
_entry.id   AF-A0A0A2AI16-F1
#
_cell.length_a   1.000
_cell.length_b   1.000
_cell.length_c   1.000
_cell.angle_alpha   90.00
_cell.angle_beta   90.00
_cell.angle_gamma   90.00
#
_symmetry.space_group_name_H-M   'P 1'
#
loop_
_entity.id
_entity.type
_entity.pdbx_description
1 polymer ?
#
loop_
_entity_poly.entity_id
_entity_poly.type
_entity_poly.pdbx_seq_one_letter_code
_entity_poly.pdbx_strand_id
1 'polypeptide(L)' 'MKNDIYSNFKDSDALESFFECITSCSINSEGVDCTTACYAKHLDPSNIDYPLKFS' A
#
# COMPACT_ATOMS: atom_id res chain seq x y z
N MET A 1 22.38 2.99 -16.14
CA MET A 1 21.05 3.63 -16.09
C MET A 1 20.43 3.24 -14.77
N LYS A 2 20.39 4.13 -13.77
CA LYS A 2 19.67 3.87 -12.52
C LYS A 2 18.21 3.78 -12.93
N ASN A 3 17.59 2.61 -12.75
CA ASN A 3 16.17 2.45 -13.05
C ASN A 3 15.42 3.40 -12.11
N ASP A 4 14.87 4.48 -12.66
CA ASP A 4 13.98 5.39 -11.96
C ASP A 4 12.66 4.66 -11.72
N ILE A 5 12.65 3.77 -10.72
CA ILE A 5 11.44 3.18 -10.12
C ILE A 5 10.51 4.31 -9.62
N TYR A 6 11.07 5.52 -9.46
CA TYR A 6 10.39 6.72 -9.00
C TYR A 6 9.56 7.49 -10.07
N SER A 7 9.49 7.01 -11.31
CA SER A 7 8.82 7.74 -12.39
C SER A 7 7.30 7.54 -12.49
N ASN A 8 6.71 6.62 -11.73
CA ASN A 8 5.25 6.39 -11.62
C ASN A 8 4.64 6.92 -10.31
N PHE A 9 5.23 7.97 -9.71
CA PHE A 9 4.90 8.48 -8.37
C PHE A 9 3.51 9.12 -8.18
N LYS A 10 2.56 8.97 -9.11
CA LYS A 10 1.14 9.25 -8.82
C LYS A 10 0.50 8.17 -7.94
N ASP A 11 1.04 6.95 -7.95
CA ASP A 11 0.68 5.86 -7.03
C ASP A 11 1.47 5.87 -5.71
N SER A 12 2.40 6.84 -5.55
CA SER A 12 3.19 7.01 -4.31
C SER A 12 2.28 7.16 -3.10
N ASP A 13 1.20 7.92 -3.25
CA ASP A 13 0.29 8.26 -2.15
C ASP A 13 -0.41 7.01 -1.58
N ALA A 14 -0.80 6.05 -2.42
CA ALA A 14 -1.50 4.85 -1.98
C ALA A 14 -0.59 3.92 -1.17
N LEU A 15 0.64 3.75 -1.63
CA LEU A 15 1.62 2.87 -0.99
C LEU A 15 2.20 3.51 0.29
N GLU A 16 2.45 4.82 0.27
CA GLU A 16 2.83 5.59 1.44
C GLU A 16 1.71 5.59 2.49
N SER A 17 0.46 5.86 2.09
CA SER A 17 -0.71 5.77 2.97
C SER A 17 -0.91 4.36 3.54
N PHE A 18 -0.62 3.32 2.76
CA PHE A 18 -0.65 1.94 3.26
C PHE A 18 0.37 1.73 4.39
N PHE A 19 1.61 2.20 4.21
CA PHE A 19 2.64 2.07 5.23
C PHE A 19 2.32 2.88 6.50
N GLU A 20 1.77 4.08 6.37
CA GLU A 20 1.27 4.85 7.50
C GLU A 20 0.15 4.10 8.25
N CYS A 21 -0.80 3.51 7.51
CA CYS A 21 -1.91 2.75 8.06
C CYS A 21 -1.43 1.52 8.85
N ILE A 22 -0.56 0.68 8.30
CA ILE A 22 -0.05 -0.50 9.03
C ILE A 22 0.84 -0.12 10.22
N THR A 23 1.53 1.01 10.13
CA THR A 23 2.32 1.54 11.25
C THR A 23 1.40 1.93 12.40
N SER A 24 0.28 2.61 12.10
CA SER A 24 -0.77 2.90 13.09
C SER A 24 -1.32 1.61 13.73
N CYS A 25 -1.67 0.59 12.93
CA CYS A 25 -2.12 -0.71 13.43
C CYS A 25 -1.12 -1.33 14.42
N SER A 26 0.18 -1.20 14.11
CA SER A 26 1.27 -1.75 14.92
C SER A 26 1.44 -1.00 16.24
N ILE A 27 1.37 0.33 16.21
CA ILE A 27 1.42 1.18 17.42
C ILE A 27 0.26 0.83 18.37
N ASN A 28 -0.92 0.60 17.82
CA ASN A 28 -2.13 0.31 18.59
C ASN A 28 -2.32 -1.18 18.92
N SER A 29 -1.43 -2.06 18.45
CA SER A 29 -1.54 -3.52 18.62
C SER A 29 -2.88 -4.10 18.12
N GLU A 30 -3.42 -3.54 17.04
CA GLU A 30 -4.74 -3.91 16.47
C GLU A 30 -4.70 -5.24 15.69
N GLY A 31 -3.51 -5.79 15.47
CA GLY A 31 -3.33 -7.12 14.88
C GLY A 31 -3.70 -7.20 13.40
N VAL A 32 -4.01 -8.43 12.97
CA VAL A 32 -4.16 -8.77 11.55
C VAL A 32 -5.34 -8.08 10.89
N ASP A 33 -6.46 -7.90 11.60
CA ASP A 33 -7.68 -7.32 11.04
C ASP A 33 -7.45 -5.87 10.56
N CYS A 34 -6.70 -5.08 11.33
CA CYS A 34 -6.33 -3.73 10.93
C CYS A 34 -5.42 -3.72 9.69
N THR A 35 -4.42 -4.61 9.63
CA THR A 35 -3.55 -4.69 8.46
C THR A 35 -4.29 -5.13 7.20
N THR A 36 -5.27 -6.04 7.32
CA THR A 36 -6.14 -6.44 6.21
C THR A 36 -7.02 -5.28 5.75
N ALA A 37 -7.55 -4.48 6.67
CA ALA A 37 -8.31 -3.28 6.34
C ALA A 37 -7.45 -2.23 5.61
N CYS A 38 -6.19 -2.02 6.05
CA CYS A 38 -5.24 -1.14 5.36
C CYS A 38 -4.96 -1.62 3.94
N TYR A 39 -4.77 -2.92 3.74
CA TYR A 39 -4.58 -3.49 2.41
C TYR A 39 -5.81 -3.25 1.52
N ALA A 40 -7.02 -3.57 1.99
CA ALA A 40 -8.24 -3.37 1.20
C ALA A 40 -8.47 -1.88 0.85
N LYS A 41 -8.14 -0.98 1.77
CA LYS A 41 -8.32 0.47 1.58
C LYS A 41 -7.32 1.07 0.60
N HIS A 42 -6.07 0.64 0.65
CA HIS A 42 -4.98 1.32 -0.05
C HIS A 42 -4.37 0.52 -1.20
N LEU A 43 -4.49 -0.81 -1.19
CA LEU A 43 -3.80 -1.72 -2.11
C LEU A 43 -4.72 -2.71 -2.84
N ASP A 44 -6.04 -2.66 -2.63
CA ASP A 44 -6.97 -3.52 -3.36
C ASP A 44 -6.85 -3.25 -4.86
N PRO A 45 -6.62 -4.28 -5.70
CA PRO A 45 -6.51 -4.12 -7.16
C PRO A 45 -7.76 -3.52 -7.81
N SER A 46 -8.93 -3.60 -7.16
CA SER A 46 -10.16 -2.94 -7.60
C SER A 46 -10.09 -1.42 -7.43
N ASN A 47 -9.21 -0.95 -6.55
CA ASN A 47 -8.99 0.46 -6.21
C ASN A 47 -7.69 1.03 -6.82
N ILE A 48 -6.88 0.20 -7.50
CA ILE A 48 -5.62 0.60 -8.15
C ILE A 48 -5.66 0.28 -9.64
N ASP A 49 -5.42 1.28 -10.50
CA ASP A 49 -5.28 1.13 -11.95
C ASP A 49 -3.87 0.63 -12.34
N TYR A 50 -3.36 -0.38 -11.64
CA TYR A 50 -2.06 -0.98 -11.91
C TYR A 50 -2.14 -2.51 -11.80
N PRO A 51 -1.63 -3.27 -12.79
CA PRO A 51 -1.63 -4.71 -12.72
C PRO A 51 -0.58 -5.19 -11.70
N LEU A 52 -1.00 -5.42 -10.45
CA LEU A 52 -0.21 -6.18 -9.48
C LEU A 52 -0.12 -7.65 -9.94
N LYS A 53 0.79 -7.93 -10.87
CA LYS A 53 1.14 -9.29 -11.26
C LYS A 53 2.07 -9.87 -10.20
N PHE A 54 1.51 -10.65 -9.29
CA PHE A 54 2.29 -11.56 -8.46
C PHE A 54 2.61 -12.79 -9.31
N SER A 55 3.87 -12.89 -9.76
CA SER A 55 4.44 -14.07 -10.43
C SER A 55 4.74 -15.17 -9.43
#